data_AF-A0A925VHE2-F1
#
_entry.id   AF-A0A925VHE2-F1
#
_cell.length_a   1.000
_cell.length_b   1.000
_cell.length_c   1.000
_cell.angle_alpha   90.00
_cell.angle_beta   90.00
_cell.angle_gamma   90.00
#
_symmetry.space_group_name_H-M   'P 1'
#
loop_
_entity.id
_entity.type
_entity.pdbx_description
1 polymer ?
#
loop_
_entity_poly.entity_id
_entity_poly.type
_entity_poly.pdbx_seq_one_letter_code
_entity_poly.pdbx_strand_id
1 'polypeptide(L)'
;MREHYTQMLQATQGDVVRMANQVEQTLVGARQALQGWNTDAAAELVAGDLVIDQAEAHINDQVLRIIATQQPMATDLRVLLAATMIAGELERIADYSRGIGKSVQRAVRTPRLVDV
;
A
#
# COMPACT_ATOMS: atom_id res chain seq x y z
N MET A 1 -7.00 22.93 21.35
CA MET A 1 -6.72 23.40 19.96
C MET A 1 -5.42 22.81 19.44
N ARG A 2 -4.23 23.14 20.00
CA ARG A 2 -2.95 22.53 19.55
C ARG A 2 -2.86 21.01 19.73
N GLU A 3 -3.33 20.47 20.87
CA GLU A 3 -3.27 19.03 21.13
C GLU A 3 -4.04 18.19 20.11
N HIS A 4 -5.26 18.63 19.76
CA HIS A 4 -6.07 17.93 18.76
C HIS A 4 -5.39 17.92 17.39
N TYR A 5 -4.82 19.05 16.96
CA TYR A 5 -4.06 19.13 15.72
C TYR A 5 -2.83 18.21 15.73
N THR A 6 -2.08 18.19 16.83
CA THR A 6 -0.94 17.27 16.98
C THR A 6 -1.38 15.80 16.91
N GLN A 7 -2.51 15.45 17.52
CA GLN A 7 -3.08 14.10 17.43
C GLN A 7 -3.45 13.74 15.99
N MET A 8 -4.01 14.68 15.21
CA MET A 8 -4.30 14.45 13.79
C MET A 8 -3.02 14.16 13.00
N LEU A 9 -1.95 14.94 13.18
CA LEU A 9 -0.66 14.69 12.52
C LEU A 9 -0.08 13.33 12.88
N GLN A 10 -0.11 12.98 14.17
CA GLN A 10 0.36 11.68 14.65
C GLN A 10 -0.49 10.52 14.11
N ALA A 11 -1.80 10.70 14.00
CA ALA A 11 -2.69 9.71 13.42
C ALA A 11 -2.33 9.45 11.95
N THR A 12 -2.16 10.50 11.14
CA THR A 12 -1.76 10.39 9.74
C THR A 12 -0.41 9.68 9.58
N GLN A 13 0.59 10.01 10.41
CA GLN A 13 1.88 9.29 10.41
C GLN A 13 1.71 7.82 10.79
N GLY A 14 0.88 7.53 11.78
CA GLY A 14 0.55 6.16 12.19
C GLY A 14 -0.14 5.37 11.08
N ASP A 15 -1.01 6.00 10.29
CA ASP A 15 -1.66 5.38 9.13
C ASP A 15 -0.65 5.02 8.04
N VAL A 16 0.28 5.91 7.72
CA VAL A 16 1.37 5.63 6.77
C VAL A 16 2.20 4.42 7.23
N VAL A 17 2.53 4.34 8.52
CA VAL A 17 3.26 3.18 9.08
C VAL A 17 2.43 1.89 9.00
N ARG A 18 1.11 1.96 9.28
CA ARG A 18 0.22 0.80 9.13
C ARG A 18 0.16 0.32 7.69
N MET A 19 0.01 1.23 6.73
CA MET A 19 0.01 0.91 5.30
C MET A 19 1.34 0.29 4.89
N ALA A 20 2.47 0.82 5.36
CA ALA A 20 3.79 0.25 5.08
C ALA A 20 3.91 -1.21 5.55
N ASN A 21 3.39 -1.54 6.74
CA ASN A 21 3.38 -2.92 7.24
C ASN A 21 2.48 -3.84 6.40
N GLN A 22 1.36 -3.34 5.88
CA GLN A 22 0.50 -4.10 4.95
C GLN A 22 1.22 -4.37 3.63
N VAL A 23 1.92 -3.38 3.07
CA VAL A 23 2.73 -3.52 1.86
C VAL A 23 3.88 -4.51 2.07
N GLU A 24 4.50 -4.53 3.26
CA GLU A 24 5.51 -5.53 3.59
C GLU A 24 4.93 -6.95 3.55
N GLN A 25 3.72 -7.16 4.07
CA GLN A 25 3.04 -8.45 4.01
C GLN A 25 2.73 -8.88 2.58
N THR A 26 2.30 -7.96 1.71
CA THR A 26 2.05 -8.28 0.29
C THR A 26 3.35 -8.62 -0.44
N LEU A 27 4.47 -7.97 -0.12
CA LEU A 27 5.78 -8.34 -0.65
C LEU A 27 6.20 -9.75 -0.22
N VAL A 28 5.99 -10.11 1.05
CA VAL A 28 6.25 -11.47 1.55
C VAL A 28 5.40 -12.50 0.83
N GLY A 29 4.11 -12.21 0.64
CA GLY A 29 3.20 -13.07 -0.12
C GLY A 29 3.63 -13.23 -1.58
N ALA A 30 4.04 -12.13 -2.25
CA ALA A 30 4.53 -12.16 -3.63
C ALA A 30 5.77 -13.03 -3.79
N ARG A 31 6.71 -12.94 -2.84
CA ARG A 31 7.87 -13.82 -2.79
C ARG A 31 7.47 -15.29 -2.66
N GLN A 32 6.55 -15.61 -1.75
CA GLN A 32 6.08 -17.00 -1.53
C GLN A 32 5.36 -17.56 -2.76
N ALA A 33 4.47 -16.77 -3.37
CA ALA A 33 3.77 -17.11 -4.60
C ALA A 33 4.76 -17.45 -5.72
N LEU A 34 5.77 -16.61 -5.91
CA LEU A 34 6.76 -16.78 -6.99
C LEU A 34 7.70 -17.96 -6.76
N GLN A 35 8.24 -18.12 -5.55
CA GLN A 35 9.21 -19.17 -5.25
C GLN A 35 8.58 -20.57 -5.26
N GLY A 36 7.38 -20.70 -4.73
CA GLY A 36 6.68 -21.98 -4.61
C GLY A 36 5.75 -22.31 -5.77
N TRP A 37 5.62 -21.42 -6.77
CA TRP A 37 4.49 -21.43 -7.72
C TRP A 37 3.13 -21.58 -7.02
N ASN A 38 3.03 -21.00 -5.82
CA ASN A 38 1.88 -21.18 -4.93
C ASN A 38 0.71 -20.33 -5.44
N THR A 39 -0.27 -20.99 -6.03
CA THR A 39 -1.46 -20.36 -6.62
C THR A 39 -2.39 -19.76 -5.58
N ASP A 40 -2.40 -20.30 -4.36
CA ASP A 40 -3.26 -19.82 -3.27
C ASP A 40 -2.73 -18.50 -2.73
N ALA A 41 -1.42 -18.44 -2.44
CA ALA A 41 -0.74 -17.19 -2.09
C ALA A 41 -0.88 -16.14 -3.20
N ALA A 42 -0.82 -16.55 -4.47
CA ALA A 42 -1.06 -15.67 -5.60
C ALA A 42 -2.50 -15.13 -5.65
N ALA A 43 -3.49 -15.95 -5.28
CA ALA A 43 -4.89 -15.53 -5.21
C ALA A 43 -5.15 -14.55 -4.06
N GLU A 44 -4.55 -14.81 -2.89
CA GLU A 44 -4.61 -13.91 -1.73
C GLU A 44 -4.05 -12.52 -2.03
N LEU A 45 -2.91 -12.44 -2.73
CA LEU A 45 -2.34 -11.15 -3.18
C LEU A 45 -3.30 -10.35 -4.06
N VAL A 46 -3.97 -11.02 -4.99
CA VAL A 46 -4.90 -10.35 -5.90
C VAL A 46 -6.16 -9.88 -5.18
N ALA A 47 -6.59 -10.61 -4.13
CA ALA A 47 -7.74 -10.25 -3.32
C ALA A 47 -7.45 -9.13 -2.30
N GLY A 48 -6.22 -9.04 -1.80
CA GLY A 48 -5.80 -8.06 -0.79
C GLY A 48 -5.59 -6.63 -1.30
N ASP A 49 -5.60 -6.42 -2.62
CA ASP A 49 -5.35 -5.15 -3.33
C ASP A 49 -6.15 -3.98 -2.74
N LEU A 50 -7.47 -4.17 -2.63
CA LEU A 50 -8.41 -3.13 -2.23
C LEU A 50 -8.11 -2.55 -0.84
N VAL A 51 -7.48 -3.32 0.05
CA VAL A 51 -7.16 -2.87 1.40
C VAL A 51 -6.12 -1.75 1.38
N ILE A 52 -5.13 -1.86 0.48
CA ILE A 52 -4.04 -0.88 0.37
C ILE A 52 -4.53 0.37 -0.36
N ASP A 53 -5.34 0.21 -1.42
CA ASP A 53 -6.02 1.33 -2.09
C ASP A 53 -6.85 2.16 -1.11
N GLN A 54 -7.61 1.49 -0.24
CA GLN A 54 -8.42 2.13 0.79
C GLN A 54 -7.56 2.84 1.84
N ALA A 55 -6.42 2.27 2.22
CA ALA A 55 -5.49 2.89 3.15
C ALA A 55 -4.87 4.16 2.55
N GLU A 56 -4.48 4.14 1.28
CA GLU A 56 -3.97 5.31 0.57
C GLU A 56 -5.03 6.42 0.51
N ALA A 57 -6.24 6.09 0.07
CA ALA A 57 -7.35 7.02 -0.01
C ALA A 57 -7.68 7.64 1.36
N HIS A 58 -7.63 6.83 2.42
CA HIS A 58 -7.85 7.28 3.78
C HIS A 58 -6.78 8.29 4.25
N ILE A 59 -5.50 8.03 3.97
CA ILE A 59 -4.40 8.96 4.28
C ILE A 59 -4.60 10.28 3.53
N ASN A 60 -4.94 10.21 2.24
CA ASN A 60 -5.15 11.39 1.40
C ASN A 60 -6.34 12.25 1.88
N ASP A 61 -7.46 11.63 2.26
CA ASP A 61 -8.62 12.34 2.83
C ASP A 61 -8.27 13.03 4.16
N GLN A 62 -7.57 12.33 5.06
CA GLN A 62 -7.11 12.90 6.32
C GLN A 62 -6.20 14.11 6.11
N VAL A 63 -5.21 13.99 5.21
CA VAL A 63 -4.29 15.08 4.86
C VAL A 63 -5.07 16.29 4.33
N LEU A 64 -5.98 16.07 3.38
CA LEU A 64 -6.81 17.12 2.79
C LEU A 64 -7.65 17.82 3.88
N ARG A 65 -8.26 17.05 4.79
CA ARG A 65 -9.05 17.56 5.90
C ARG A 65 -8.23 18.40 6.86
N ILE A 66 -7.00 17.99 7.19
CA ILE A 66 -6.09 18.77 8.04
C ILE A 66 -5.74 20.09 7.36
N ILE A 67 -5.38 20.05 6.07
CA ILE A 67 -5.04 21.25 5.31
C ILE A 67 -6.23 22.23 5.28
N ALA A 68 -7.42 21.74 4.96
CA ALA A 68 -8.62 22.55 4.84
C ALA A 68 -9.07 23.17 6.18
N THR A 69 -8.91 22.46 7.29
CA THR A 69 -9.45 22.90 8.60
C THR A 69 -8.44 23.59 9.50
N GLN A 70 -7.14 23.29 9.35
CA GLN A 70 -6.09 23.77 10.27
C GLN A 70 -5.09 24.72 9.60
N GLN A 71 -5.06 24.81 8.26
CA GLN A 71 -4.16 25.68 7.50
C GLN A 71 -2.68 25.58 7.95
N PRO A 72 -2.11 24.36 7.96
CA PRO A 72 -0.75 24.10 8.43
C PRO A 72 0.28 24.84 7.57
N MET A 73 1.40 25.26 8.17
CA MET A 73 2.43 26.05 7.50
C MET A 73 3.82 25.40 7.57
N ALA A 74 4.66 25.74 6.60
CA ALA A 74 6.09 25.39 6.55
C ALA A 74 6.39 23.90 6.80
N THR A 75 6.80 23.54 8.01
CA THR A 75 7.21 22.17 8.35
C THR A 75 6.03 21.20 8.32
N ASP A 76 4.91 21.57 8.92
CA ASP A 76 3.78 20.65 9.03
C ASP A 76 3.12 20.38 7.68
N LEU A 77 3.02 21.42 6.84
CA LEU A 77 2.54 21.26 5.47
C LEU A 77 3.45 20.32 4.67
N ARG A 78 4.78 20.44 4.80
CA ARG A 78 5.73 19.52 4.15
C ARG A 78 5.59 18.09 4.66
N VAL A 79 5.35 17.89 5.95
CA VAL A 79 5.12 16.55 6.53
C VAL A 79 3.87 15.91 5.96
N LEU A 80 2.77 16.67 5.86
CA LEU A 80 1.52 16.19 5.29
C LEU A 80 1.64 15.83 3.81
N LEU A 81 2.32 16.67 3.02
CA LEU A 81 2.59 16.38 1.60
C LEU A 81 3.47 15.14 1.44
N ALA A 82 4.49 14.98 2.29
CA ALA A 82 5.33 13.79 2.29
C ALA A 82 4.52 12.53 2.63
N ALA A 83 3.57 12.59 3.55
CA ALA A 83 2.69 11.47 3.88
C ALA A 83 1.88 11.00 2.65
N THR A 84 1.28 11.93 1.90
CA THR A 84 0.58 11.62 0.64
C THR A 84 1.51 11.01 -0.40
N MET A 85 2.71 11.57 -0.59
CA MET A 85 3.67 11.04 -1.56
C MET A 85 4.13 9.62 -1.18
N ILE A 86 4.42 9.36 0.09
CA ILE A 86 4.81 8.05 0.58
C ILE A 86 3.67 7.04 0.40
N ALA A 87 2.43 7.42 0.75
CA ALA A 87 1.27 6.56 0.56
C ALA A 87 1.11 6.13 -0.91
N GLY A 88 1.24 7.06 -1.86
CA GLY A 88 1.17 6.73 -3.28
C GLY A 88 2.37 5.92 -3.82
N GLU A 89 3.55 5.96 -3.19
CA GLU A 89 4.65 5.03 -3.51
C GLU A 89 4.41 3.64 -2.90
N LEU A 90 3.81 3.57 -1.70
CA LEU A 90 3.45 2.33 -1.02
C LEU A 90 2.37 1.55 -1.79
N GLU A 91 1.34 2.24 -2.29
CA GLU A 91 0.31 1.64 -3.16
C GLU A 91 0.95 1.04 -4.42
N ARG A 92 1.81 1.78 -5.12
CA ARG A 92 2.51 1.27 -6.30
C ARG A 92 3.33 0.01 -6.03
N ILE A 93 3.99 -0.09 -4.87
CA ILE A 93 4.73 -1.29 -4.46
C ILE A 93 3.77 -2.49 -4.26
N ALA A 94 2.60 -2.26 -3.66
CA ALA A 94 1.59 -3.30 -3.53
C ALA A 94 1.06 -3.76 -4.89
N ASP A 95 0.84 -2.82 -5.80
CA ASP A 95 0.31 -3.08 -7.12
C ASP A 95 1.30 -3.90 -7.98
N TYR A 96 2.60 -3.64 -7.85
CA TYR A 96 3.66 -4.51 -8.40
C TYR A 96 3.64 -5.91 -7.78
N SER A 97 3.43 -6.03 -6.47
CA SER A 97 3.35 -7.32 -5.77
C SER A 97 2.17 -8.16 -6.27
N ARG A 98 1.02 -7.52 -6.51
CA ARG A 98 -0.14 -8.12 -7.17
C ARG A 98 0.16 -8.53 -8.60
N GLY A 99 0.91 -7.72 -9.35
CA GLY A 99 1.39 -8.05 -10.70
C GLY A 99 2.18 -9.37 -10.74
N ILE A 100 3.00 -9.62 -9.72
CA ILE A 100 3.70 -10.90 -9.53
C ILE A 100 2.69 -12.04 -9.34
N GLY A 101 1.72 -11.89 -8.44
CA GLY A 101 0.67 -12.90 -8.21
C GLY A 101 -0.10 -13.26 -9.48
N LYS A 102 -0.53 -12.25 -10.26
CA LYS A 102 -1.19 -12.45 -11.57
C LYS A 102 -0.29 -13.21 -12.56
N SER A 103 1.02 -12.95 -12.53
CA SER A 103 1.99 -13.60 -13.40
C SER A 103 2.18 -15.07 -13.02
N VAL A 104 2.25 -15.40 -11.73
CA VAL A 104 2.30 -16.78 -11.22
C VAL A 104 1.05 -17.57 -11.65
N GLN A 105 -0.14 -17.00 -11.46
CA GLN A 105 -1.40 -17.66 -11.87
C GLN A 105 -1.44 -17.98 -13.37
N ARG A 106 -0.90 -17.09 -14.21
CA ARG A 106 -0.83 -17.29 -15.67
C ARG A 106 0.17 -18.38 -16.05
N ALA A 107 1.34 -18.37 -15.41
CA ALA A 107 2.41 -19.32 -15.68
C ALA A 107 1.99 -20.77 -15.38
N VAL A 108 1.25 -21.00 -14.29
CA VAL A 108 0.72 -22.35 -13.96
C VAL A 108 -0.31 -22.84 -14.99
N ARG A 109 -1.02 -21.92 -15.66
CA ARG A 109 -2.04 -22.26 -16.68
C ARG A 109 -1.46 -22.47 -18.09
N THR A 110 -0.17 -22.16 -18.31
CA THR A 110 0.44 -22.26 -19.64
C THR A 110 1.27 -23.55 -19.71
N PRO A 111 1.09 -24.41 -20.74
CA PRO A 111 1.95 -25.57 -20.94
C PRO A 111 3.42 -25.12 -21.01
N ARG A 112 4.30 -25.78 -20.27
CA ARG A 112 5.73 -25.43 -20.32
C ARG A 112 6.25 -25.81 -21.70
N LEU A 113 6.93 -24.87 -22.37
CA LEU A 113 7.54 -25.06 -23.69
C LEU A 113 8.62 -26.18 -23.73
N VAL A 114 8.92 -26.79 -22.59
CA VAL A 114 9.92 -27.85 -22.43
C VAL A 114 9.29 -29.26 -22.43
N ASP A 115 7.96 -29.37 -22.59
CA ASP A 115 7.25 -30.66 -22.66
C ASP A 115 7.06 -31.15 -24.12
N VAL A 116 7.98 -30.81 -25.05
CA VAL A 116 8.01 -31.30 -26.45
C VAL A 116 9.32 -32.04 -26.73
#